data_AF-A0A1A8G463-F1
#
_entry.id   AF-A0A1A8G463-F1
#
_cell.length_a   1.000
_cell.length_b   1.000
_cell.length_c   1.000
_cell.angle_alpha   90.00
_cell.angle_beta   90.00
_cell.angle_gamma   90.00
#
_symmetry.space_group_name_H-M   'P 1'
#
loop_
_entity.id
_entity.type
_entity.pdbx_description
1 polymer ?
#
loop_
_entity_poly.entity_id
_entity_poly.type
_entity_poly.pdbx_seq_one_letter_code
_entity_poly.pdbx_strand_id
1 'polypeptide(L)'
;ERKMRDEERKRSKRRVKNSNDANTNKSIMSGSVGTECTYFKNLDDHITQPVFFIPEAHYSTLQRMTSSLDDADRSSLKRLYPDRDQSSSPPNKQARKEDPQRVLLYVRAATEEVFDALMLSSPTVSGLRDAISEKYGLQKDTIGRIYKKCKRGIFVNMDDNIIEHYS
;
A
#
# COMPACT_ATOMS: atom_id res chain seq x y z
N GLU A 1 8.75 -18.90 -0.98
CA GLU A 1 9.68 -19.05 0.17
C GLU A 1 10.79 -20.10 -0.03
N ARG A 2 10.48 -21.41 -0.17
CA ARG A 2 11.50 -22.48 -0.30
C ARG A 2 12.56 -22.19 -1.39
N LYS A 3 12.13 -21.78 -2.58
CA LYS A 3 13.02 -21.40 -3.69
C LYS A 3 13.99 -20.27 -3.33
N MET A 4 13.53 -19.24 -2.60
CA MET A 4 14.38 -18.12 -2.19
C MET A 4 15.45 -18.58 -1.18
N ARG A 5 15.04 -19.39 -0.20
CA ARG A 5 15.94 -20.00 0.79
C ARG A 5 16.98 -20.91 0.13
N ASP A 6 16.58 -21.68 -0.87
CA ASP A 6 17.51 -22.56 -1.61
C ASP A 6 18.53 -21.74 -2.42
N GLU A 7 18.10 -20.66 -3.08
CA GLU A 7 19.00 -19.74 -3.80
C GLU A 7 19.97 -19.01 -2.85
N GLU A 8 19.52 -18.61 -1.65
CA GLU A 8 20.36 -18.02 -0.62
C GLU A 8 21.42 -19.00 -0.10
N ARG A 9 21.03 -20.25 0.21
CA ARG A 9 21.95 -21.32 0.57
C ARG A 9 22.96 -21.63 -0.56
N LYS A 10 22.56 -21.48 -1.83
CA LYS A 10 23.45 -21.65 -2.98
C LYS A 10 24.45 -20.49 -3.13
N ARG A 11 24.01 -19.25 -2.90
CA ARG A 11 24.86 -18.05 -2.94
C ARG A 11 25.90 -18.04 -1.82
N SER A 12 25.50 -18.39 -0.59
CA SER A 12 26.41 -18.48 0.56
C SER A 12 27.52 -19.52 0.36
N LYS A 13 27.20 -20.69 -0.20
CA LYS A 13 28.21 -21.72 -0.56
C LYS A 13 29.24 -21.24 -1.60
N ARG A 14 28.86 -20.37 -2.54
CA ARG A 14 29.79 -19.80 -3.54
C ARG A 14 30.67 -18.69 -2.97
N ARG A 15 30.20 -17.95 -1.95
CA ARG A 15 30.94 -16.84 -1.34
C ARG A 15 32.15 -17.30 -0.50
N VAL A 16 32.13 -18.54 0.00
CA VAL A 16 33.21 -19.10 0.84
C VAL A 16 34.46 -19.50 0.02
N LYS A 17 34.39 -19.54 -1.33
CA LYS A 17 35.50 -20.00 -2.18
C LYS A 17 36.29 -18.90 -2.92
N ASN A 18 35.85 -17.64 -2.88
CA ASN A 18 36.49 -16.57 -3.63
C ASN A 18 36.72 -15.34 -2.74
N SER A 19 37.76 -15.41 -1.90
CA SER A 19 38.40 -14.24 -1.31
C SER A 19 39.68 -13.96 -2.11
N ASN A 20 39.53 -13.47 -3.35
CA ASN A 20 40.51 -12.70 -4.10
C ASN A 20 39.87 -12.30 -5.42
N ASP A 21 39.52 -11.01 -5.53
CA ASP A 21 39.89 -10.14 -6.64
C ASP A 21 38.86 -9.03 -6.85
N ALA A 22 39.41 -7.83 -6.90
CA ALA A 22 38.71 -6.60 -7.14
C ALA A 22 38.21 -6.51 -8.59
N ASN A 23 37.08 -5.82 -8.71
CA ASN A 23 36.66 -5.02 -9.84
C ASN A 23 35.88 -5.68 -11.00
N THR A 24 34.95 -4.85 -11.49
CA THR A 24 34.33 -4.81 -12.81
C THR A 24 32.94 -5.45 -12.97
N ASN A 25 32.02 -4.56 -13.37
CA ASN A 25 30.70 -4.78 -13.97
C ASN A 25 29.51 -4.95 -13.02
N LYS A 26 28.96 -3.78 -12.68
CA LYS A 26 27.62 -3.54 -12.15
C LYS A 26 26.58 -4.09 -13.13
N SER A 27 26.25 -5.37 -13.03
CA SER A 27 25.03 -5.90 -13.62
C SER A 27 23.86 -5.39 -12.79
N ILE A 28 23.06 -4.51 -13.39
CA ILE A 28 21.81 -3.96 -12.87
C ILE A 28 20.79 -5.11 -12.87
N MET A 29 20.98 -6.03 -11.94
CA MET A 29 19.92 -6.87 -11.41
C MET A 29 20.26 -6.97 -9.93
N SER A 30 20.10 -5.83 -9.25
CA SER A 30 20.18 -5.77 -7.80
C SER A 30 19.19 -6.79 -7.29
N GLY A 31 19.71 -7.89 -6.75
CA GLY A 31 18.90 -8.91 -6.15
C GLY A 31 17.98 -8.23 -5.14
N SER A 32 16.70 -8.55 -5.21
CA SER A 32 15.70 -8.29 -4.18
C SER A 32 16.07 -9.09 -2.92
N VAL A 33 17.20 -8.73 -2.32
CA VAL A 33 17.64 -9.18 -1.01
C VAL A 33 17.45 -7.95 -0.13
N GLY A 34 16.23 -7.78 0.37
CA GLY A 34 15.90 -6.74 1.36
C GLY A 34 14.70 -5.86 1.03
N THR A 35 14.03 -6.01 -0.11
CA THR A 35 12.79 -5.26 -0.40
C THR A 35 11.59 -6.15 -0.15
N GLU A 36 10.87 -5.91 0.94
CA GLU A 36 9.59 -6.55 1.30
C GLU A 36 8.46 -6.31 0.24
N CYS A 37 8.74 -5.52 -0.79
CA CYS A 37 7.79 -5.15 -1.83
C CYS A 37 8.37 -5.35 -3.23
N THR A 38 7.54 -5.81 -4.17
CA THR A 38 7.83 -5.85 -5.61
C THR A 38 6.87 -4.89 -6.31
N TYR A 39 7.40 -4.00 -7.14
CA TYR A 39 6.61 -2.99 -7.86
C TYR A 39 6.31 -3.43 -9.29
N PHE A 40 5.14 -3.03 -9.80
CA PHE A 40 4.84 -3.20 -11.23
C PHE A 40 5.83 -2.39 -12.08
N LYS A 41 6.35 -3.02 -13.13
CA LYS A 41 7.13 -2.33 -14.16
C LYS A 41 6.16 -1.74 -15.18
N ASN A 42 6.26 -0.43 -15.41
CA ASN A 42 5.54 0.22 -16.51
C ASN A 42 6.14 -0.20 -17.86
N LEU A 43 5.29 -0.41 -18.85
CA LEU A 43 5.65 -0.71 -20.23
C LEU A 43 4.92 0.28 -21.14
N ASP A 44 5.61 0.77 -22.16
CA ASP A 44 5.04 1.70 -23.17
C ASP A 44 4.44 0.96 -24.37
N ASP A 45 4.27 -0.36 -24.26
CA ASP A 45 3.58 -1.16 -25.27
C ASP A 45 2.07 -1.05 -25.08
N HIS A 46 1.44 -0.30 -25.98
CA HIS A 46 -0.01 -0.10 -26.04
C HIS A 46 -0.68 -0.88 -27.18
N ILE A 47 0.07 -1.68 -27.93
CA ILE A 47 -0.42 -2.36 -29.14
C ILE A 47 -0.74 -3.82 -28.82
N THR A 48 0.06 -4.47 -27.99
CA THR A 48 -0.15 -5.89 -27.63
C THR A 48 -1.39 -6.08 -26.79
N GLN A 49 -2.38 -6.83 -27.31
CA GLN A 49 -3.59 -7.16 -26.56
C GLN A 49 -3.34 -8.34 -25.60
N PRO A 50 -3.80 -8.27 -24.34
CA PRO A 50 -3.68 -9.38 -23.41
C PRO A 50 -4.60 -10.53 -23.82
N VAL A 51 -4.08 -11.76 -23.75
CA VAL A 51 -4.89 -12.95 -23.98
C VAL A 51 -5.68 -13.24 -22.71
N PHE A 52 -7.01 -13.24 -22.82
CA PHE A 52 -7.90 -13.66 -21.76
C PHE A 52 -8.08 -15.17 -21.80
N PHE A 53 -7.84 -15.84 -20.69
CA PHE A 53 -8.22 -17.24 -20.54
C PHE A 53 -9.73 -17.33 -20.29
N ILE A 54 -10.46 -17.89 -21.26
CA ILE A 54 -11.91 -18.11 -21.18
C ILE A 54 -12.14 -19.62 -21.15
N PRO A 55 -12.52 -20.21 -20.00
CA PRO A 55 -12.86 -21.63 -19.95
C PRO A 55 -14.06 -21.95 -20.84
N GLU A 56 -13.97 -23.06 -21.58
CA GLU A 56 -14.97 -23.53 -22.56
C GLU A 56 -16.42 -23.59 -22.02
N ALA A 57 -16.60 -23.83 -20.72
CA ALA A 57 -17.91 -23.85 -20.07
C ALA A 57 -18.68 -22.51 -20.19
N HIS A 58 -18.00 -21.40 -20.51
CA HIS A 58 -18.60 -20.06 -20.59
C HIS A 58 -18.75 -19.52 -22.03
N TYR A 59 -18.34 -20.27 -23.05
CA TYR A 59 -18.31 -19.80 -24.45
C TYR A 59 -19.70 -19.48 -25.02
N SER A 60 -20.74 -20.21 -24.61
CA SER A 60 -22.11 -20.06 -25.12
C SER A 60 -22.78 -18.74 -24.72
N THR A 61 -22.37 -18.13 -23.60
CA THR A 61 -22.89 -16.84 -23.14
C THR A 61 -22.23 -15.67 -23.88
N LEU A 62 -20.94 -15.80 -24.26
CA LEU A 62 -20.25 -14.78 -25.05
C LEU A 62 -20.74 -14.72 -26.51
N GLN A 63 -20.96 -15.87 -27.16
CA GLN A 63 -21.45 -15.89 -28.55
C GLN A 63 -22.81 -15.18 -28.72
N ARG A 64 -23.72 -15.29 -27.74
CA ARG A 64 -25.00 -14.55 -27.76
C ARG A 64 -24.85 -13.04 -27.68
N MET A 65 -23.75 -12.53 -27.12
CA MET A 65 -23.47 -11.09 -27.10
C MET A 65 -22.76 -10.61 -28.37
N THR A 66 -22.15 -11.51 -29.14
CA THR A 66 -21.42 -11.14 -30.38
C THR A 66 -22.22 -11.39 -31.66
N SER A 67 -23.28 -12.21 -31.62
CA SER A 67 -24.08 -12.56 -32.80
C SER A 67 -25.21 -11.57 -33.15
N SER A 68 -25.25 -10.38 -32.56
CA SER A 68 -26.24 -9.34 -32.89
C SER A 68 -25.66 -8.20 -33.75
N LEU A 69 -24.55 -8.44 -34.45
CA LEU A 69 -23.86 -7.44 -35.27
C LEU A 69 -23.93 -7.78 -36.75
N ASP A 70 -25.11 -8.15 -37.24
CA ASP A 70 -25.40 -8.10 -38.67
C ASP A 70 -26.41 -6.97 -38.88
N ASP A 71 -25.88 -5.86 -39.39
CA ASP A 71 -26.61 -4.82 -40.12
C ASP A 71 -27.69 -4.02 -39.37
N ALA A 72 -27.29 -3.22 -38.37
CA ALA A 72 -28.06 -2.03 -37.98
C ALA A 72 -27.19 -1.06 -37.15
N ASP A 73 -26.83 0.04 -37.81
CA ASP A 73 -26.44 1.32 -37.24
C ASP A 73 -25.17 1.47 -36.39
N ARG A 74 -24.42 2.47 -36.83
CA ARG A 74 -23.28 3.17 -36.24
C ARG A 74 -23.57 3.79 -34.86
N SER A 75 -24.27 3.13 -33.95
CA SER A 75 -24.32 3.53 -32.56
C SER A 75 -23.09 3.01 -31.84
N SER A 76 -21.95 3.59 -32.22
CA SER A 76 -20.86 3.76 -31.27
C SER A 76 -21.49 4.33 -30.00
N LEU A 77 -21.50 3.54 -28.92
CA LEU A 77 -21.76 4.01 -27.56
C LEU A 77 -20.67 5.01 -27.18
N LYS A 78 -20.69 6.17 -27.85
CA LYS A 78 -19.97 7.38 -27.49
C LYS A 78 -20.61 7.83 -26.21
N ARG A 79 -20.05 7.35 -25.10
CA ARG A 79 -20.14 8.04 -23.82
C ARG A 79 -19.68 9.47 -24.10
N LEU A 80 -20.62 10.41 -24.11
CA LEU A 80 -20.37 11.84 -24.28
C LEU A 80 -19.51 12.30 -23.11
N TYR A 81 -18.19 12.19 -23.24
CA TYR A 81 -17.26 12.95 -22.44
C TYR A 81 -17.11 14.33 -23.09
N PRO A 82 -17.07 15.42 -22.29
CA PRO A 82 -16.68 16.71 -22.83
C PRO A 82 -15.30 16.56 -23.46
N ASP A 83 -15.17 17.11 -24.66
CA ASP A 83 -13.92 17.28 -25.38
C ASP A 83 -12.85 17.82 -24.41
N ARG A 84 -11.85 16.98 -24.15
CA ARG A 84 -10.75 17.30 -23.24
C ARG A 84 -9.47 17.11 -24.02
N ASP A 85 -9.17 18.07 -24.88
CA ASP A 85 -7.81 18.41 -25.32
C ASP A 85 -6.96 18.82 -24.11
N GLN A 86 -6.72 17.89 -23.20
CA GLN A 86 -5.65 17.93 -22.22
C GLN A 86 -5.24 16.49 -21.96
N SER A 87 -4.18 16.09 -22.68
CA SER A 87 -3.33 14.95 -22.39
C SER A 87 -2.89 15.00 -20.93
N SER A 88 -3.72 14.47 -20.05
CA SER A 88 -3.29 14.08 -18.71
C SER A 88 -3.23 12.58 -18.73
N SER A 89 -2.01 12.06 -18.92
CA SER A 89 -1.70 10.67 -18.59
C SER A 89 -2.33 10.35 -17.23
N PRO A 90 -3.01 9.20 -17.06
CA PRO A 90 -3.48 8.80 -15.72
C PRO A 90 -2.29 8.90 -14.76
N PRO A 91 -2.48 9.41 -13.52
CA PRO A 91 -1.38 9.61 -12.60
C PRO A 91 -0.62 8.30 -12.50
N ASN A 92 0.63 8.32 -13.01
CA ASN A 92 1.54 7.18 -12.98
C ASN A 92 1.47 6.61 -11.56
N LYS A 93 1.17 5.31 -11.43
CA LYS A 93 0.96 4.62 -10.15
C LYS A 93 2.05 5.10 -9.20
N GLN A 94 1.71 6.00 -8.27
CA GLN A 94 2.71 6.58 -7.40
C GLN A 94 3.34 5.42 -6.66
N ALA A 95 4.67 5.30 -6.74
CA ALA A 95 5.39 4.35 -5.91
C ALA A 95 4.87 4.56 -4.49
N ARG A 96 4.36 3.50 -3.85
CA ARG A 96 3.92 3.55 -2.46
C ARG A 96 5.11 4.13 -1.70
N LYS A 97 5.00 5.41 -1.30
CA LYS A 97 5.96 6.02 -0.38
C LYS A 97 5.99 5.07 0.82
N GLU A 98 7.19 4.76 1.29
CA GLU A 98 7.40 4.03 2.54
C GLU A 98 6.33 4.47 3.53
N ASP A 99 5.55 3.49 4.01
CA ASP A 99 4.33 3.79 4.75
C ASP A 99 4.76 4.70 5.92
N PRO A 100 4.24 5.94 6.02
CA PRO A 100 4.62 6.81 7.12
C PRO A 100 4.26 6.05 8.39
N GLN A 101 5.23 5.85 9.28
CA GLN A 101 5.07 5.26 10.62
C GLN A 101 3.63 5.46 11.15
N ARG A 102 2.82 4.40 11.14
CA ARG A 102 1.37 4.47 11.41
C ARG A 102 1.09 3.91 12.79
N VAL A 103 0.58 4.75 13.67
CA VAL A 103 0.14 4.32 15.01
C VAL A 103 -1.36 4.10 15.00
N LEU A 104 -1.78 2.86 15.28
CA LEU A 104 -3.18 2.49 15.51
C LEU A 104 -3.40 2.24 17.00
N LEU A 105 -4.31 2.99 17.61
CA LEU A 105 -4.69 2.84 19.01
C LEU A 105 -6.11 2.28 19.11
N TYR A 106 -6.37 1.54 20.18
CA TYR A 106 -7.71 1.09 20.56
C TYR A 106 -8.18 1.94 21.71
N VAL A 107 -9.26 2.70 21.52
CA VAL A 107 -9.73 3.70 22.48
C VAL A 107 -11.16 3.44 22.89
N ARG A 108 -11.47 3.81 24.13
CA ARG A 108 -12.73 3.53 24.81
C ARG A 108 -12.98 4.60 25.85
N ALA A 109 -14.16 5.22 25.84
CA ALA A 109 -14.63 6.07 26.93
C ALA A 109 -15.06 5.21 28.13
N ALA A 110 -15.13 5.80 29.33
CA ALA A 110 -15.52 5.07 30.53
C ALA A 110 -16.95 4.48 30.45
N THR A 111 -17.81 5.04 29.60
CA THR A 111 -19.18 4.61 29.35
C THR A 111 -19.31 3.57 28.23
N GLU A 112 -18.22 3.26 27.51
CA GLU A 112 -18.20 2.33 26.39
C GLU A 112 -17.71 0.95 26.84
N GLU A 113 -18.29 -0.12 26.30
CA GLU A 113 -17.87 -1.50 26.60
C GLU A 113 -16.81 -2.02 25.62
N VAL A 114 -16.88 -1.58 24.37
CA VAL A 114 -15.99 -1.97 23.27
C VAL A 114 -14.91 -0.92 23.04
N PHE A 115 -13.84 -1.32 22.34
CA PHE A 115 -12.81 -0.41 21.88
C PHE A 115 -13.01 -0.13 20.39
N ASP A 116 -12.85 1.13 20.00
CA ASP A 116 -12.77 1.50 18.59
C ASP A 116 -11.32 1.72 18.16
N ALA A 117 -11.09 1.48 16.87
CA ALA A 117 -9.84 1.80 16.20
C ALA A 117 -9.70 3.32 16.01
N LEU A 118 -8.57 3.88 16.46
CA LEU A 118 -8.16 5.26 16.26
C LEU A 118 -6.80 5.30 15.58
N MET A 119 -6.82 5.56 14.26
CA MET A 119 -5.59 5.70 13.47
C MET A 119 -5.06 7.13 13.58
N LEU A 120 -3.79 7.28 13.90
CA LEU A 120 -3.15 8.59 13.93
C LEU A 120 -2.71 9.01 12.52
N SER A 121 -2.94 10.29 12.19
CA SER A 121 -2.44 10.91 10.95
C SER A 121 -0.93 11.12 10.98
N SER A 122 -0.38 11.35 12.18
CA SER A 122 1.05 11.42 12.45
C SER A 122 1.35 10.80 13.81
N PRO A 123 2.50 10.13 14.00
CA PRO A 123 2.88 9.49 15.26
C PRO A 123 3.41 10.52 16.28
N THR A 124 2.63 11.58 16.54
CA THR A 124 2.97 12.69 17.44
C THR A 124 1.86 12.94 18.46
N VAL A 125 2.16 13.66 19.54
CA VAL A 125 1.16 14.11 20.53
C VAL A 125 0.13 15.02 19.88
N SER A 126 0.54 15.85 18.91
CA SER A 126 -0.42 16.66 18.14
C SER A 126 -1.38 15.75 17.37
N GLY A 127 -0.87 14.76 16.63
CA GLY A 127 -1.68 13.81 15.87
C GLY A 127 -2.65 13.03 16.77
N LEU A 128 -2.22 12.66 17.97
CA LEU A 128 -3.08 12.03 18.97
C LEU A 128 -4.18 12.98 19.46
N ARG A 129 -3.87 14.25 19.74
CA ARG A 129 -4.87 15.26 20.12
C ARG A 129 -5.88 15.51 18.99
N ASP A 130 -5.41 15.57 17.75
CA ASP A 130 -6.26 15.75 16.57
C ASP A 130 -7.25 14.60 16.43
N ALA A 131 -6.77 13.35 16.52
CA ALA A 131 -7.61 12.16 16.43
C ALA A 131 -8.64 12.06 17.58
N ILE A 132 -8.25 12.42 18.81
CA ILE A 132 -9.17 12.46 19.96
C ILE A 132 -10.22 13.58 19.79
N SER A 133 -9.80 14.76 19.33
CA SER A 133 -10.67 15.90 19.05
C SER A 133 -11.74 15.54 18.02
N GLU A 134 -11.33 14.88 16.93
CA GLU A 134 -12.23 14.40 15.88
C GLU A 134 -13.20 13.33 16.40
N LYS A 135 -12.71 12.28 17.09
CA LYS A 135 -13.55 11.19 17.56
C LYS A 135 -14.62 11.64 18.57
N TYR A 136 -14.25 12.51 19.49
CA TYR A 136 -15.10 12.85 20.64
C TYR A 136 -15.70 14.27 20.57
N GLY A 137 -15.45 15.03 19.50
CA GLY A 137 -15.96 16.39 19.34
C GLY A 137 -15.38 17.40 20.35
N LEU A 138 -14.19 17.11 20.89
CA LEU A 138 -13.52 17.97 21.87
C LEU A 138 -12.72 19.05 21.15
N GLN A 139 -12.63 20.26 21.73
CA GLN A 139 -11.72 21.28 21.21
C GLN A 139 -10.27 20.87 21.48
N LYS A 140 -9.42 20.86 20.45
CA LYS A 140 -8.01 20.46 20.58
C LYS A 140 -7.28 21.18 21.71
N ASP A 141 -7.54 22.47 21.89
CA ASP A 141 -6.88 23.33 22.87
C ASP A 141 -7.27 23.03 24.32
N THR A 142 -8.41 22.36 24.54
CA THR A 142 -8.83 21.92 25.89
C THR A 142 -8.21 20.58 26.28
N ILE A 143 -7.63 19.85 25.33
CA ILE A 143 -6.94 18.60 25.58
C ILE A 143 -5.55 18.91 26.15
N GLY A 144 -5.44 18.78 27.47
CA GLY A 144 -4.20 19.01 28.21
C GLY A 144 -3.10 17.96 27.96
N ARG A 145 -2.41 17.57 29.04
CA ARG A 145 -1.36 16.54 28.97
C ARG A 145 -1.98 15.16 28.90
N ILE A 146 -1.43 14.31 28.03
CA ILE A 146 -1.89 12.93 27.84
C ILE A 146 -0.95 12.03 28.64
N TYR A 147 -1.51 11.13 29.44
CA TYR A 147 -0.73 10.24 30.29
C TYR A 147 -1.06 8.78 30.01
N LYS A 148 -0.02 7.94 29.93
CA LYS A 148 -0.17 6.48 29.97
C LYS A 148 -0.13 6.00 31.41
N LYS A 149 -1.16 5.28 31.84
CA LYS A 149 -1.17 4.57 33.14
C LYS A 149 -0.47 3.22 32.99
N CYS A 150 0.63 3.03 33.70
CA CYS A 150 1.33 1.75 33.76
C CYS A 150 0.67 0.76 34.73
N LYS A 151 0.97 -0.54 34.59
CA LYS A 151 0.45 -1.60 35.48
C LYS A 151 0.72 -1.35 36.96
N ARG A 152 1.81 -0.65 37.29
CA ARG A 152 2.22 -0.28 38.66
C ARG A 152 1.52 0.99 39.19
N GLY A 153 0.59 1.58 38.45
CA GLY A 153 -0.11 2.82 38.84
C GLY A 153 0.68 4.11 38.59
N ILE A 154 1.87 4.03 37.99
CA ILE A 154 2.67 5.18 37.58
C ILE A 154 2.07 5.79 36.31
N PHE A 155 2.00 7.12 36.26
CA PHE A 155 1.62 7.87 35.06
C PHE A 155 2.86 8.37 34.33
N VAL A 156 2.94 8.08 33.04
CA VAL A 156 4.00 8.57 32.15
C VAL A 156 3.37 9.63 31.25
N ASN A 157 3.93 10.84 31.26
CA ASN A 157 3.52 11.89 30.33
C ASN A 157 3.94 11.47 28.92
N MET A 158 2.99 11.43 27.99
CA MET A 158 3.25 11.02 26.61
C MET A 158 3.91 12.18 25.85
N ASP A 159 4.98 11.87 25.15
CA ASP A 159 5.67 12.76 24.21
C ASP A 159 5.73 12.12 22.81
N ASP A 160 6.28 12.84 21.85
CA ASP A 160 6.37 12.38 20.45
C ASP A 160 7.21 11.11 20.33
N ASN A 161 8.35 11.03 21.05
CA ASN A 161 9.24 9.87 21.01
C ASN A 161 8.54 8.60 21.51
N ILE A 162 7.74 8.71 22.58
CA ILE A 162 6.99 7.57 23.11
C ILE A 162 5.91 7.12 22.13
N ILE A 163 5.23 8.05 21.45
CA ILE A 163 4.19 7.71 20.47
C ILE A 163 4.82 7.06 19.23
N GLU A 164 5.92 7.61 18.72
CA GLU A 164 6.65 7.08 17.57
C GLU A 164 7.10 5.63 17.79
N HIS A 165 7.44 5.26 19.04
CA HIS A 165 7.81 3.88 19.39
C HIS A 165 6.70 2.84 19.17
N TYR A 166 5.45 3.24 18.94
CA TYR A 166 4.33 2.35 18.61
C TYR A 166 4.02 2.27 17.12
N SER A 167 4.85 2.86 16.25
CA SER A 167 4.65 2.89 14.80
C SER A 167 5.06 1.60 14.09
#